data_AF-A0AAD5DYQ3-F1
#
_entry.id   AF-A0AAD5DYQ3-F1
#
_cell.length_a   1.000
_cell.length_b   1.000
_cell.length_c   1.000
_cell.angle_alpha   90.00
_cell.angle_beta   90.00
_cell.angle_gamma   90.00
#
_symmetry.space_group_name_H-M   'P 1'
#
loop_
_entity.id
_entity.type
_entity.pdbx_description
1 polymer ?
#
loop_
_entity_poly.entity_id
_entity_poly.type
_entity_poly.pdbx_seq_one_letter_code
_entity_poly.pdbx_strand_id
1 'polypeptide(L)'
;MDKSSEYIRTLLSQHDPLTVISEVQSKHGLDLPNVGAVYPLLDFQGFTRHDVHKACLSAITSNILAKINDPEFSVEQFHKLLNQTLPHIMVPQLQPIPMALLERYPDDVNDDVLKMLKEDPALFEQCPMSVKRRIWKSDEAFFQTHLLRYFNTYHHDTKLQLMLRNSKPERVSEVLKERRQHPVVQQLIEIIGRDVKLYTMFTEMIRIVFLSTPHPILSTLKFDVLMRLHEDDVREIYDRDPCHKLTWTLNTCIRNQSLDTARINKIRECFDDAKREPKLYADFALILMDPATTELLSKFIVKWIRMSVDENVSRFKTCGKPP
;
A
#
# COMPACT_ATOMS: atom_id res chain seq x y z
N MET A 1 24.72 12.03 13.66
CA MET A 1 25.31 13.28 14.19
C MET A 1 26.17 13.88 13.09
N ASP A 2 25.93 15.15 12.77
CA ASP A 2 26.40 15.78 11.54
C ASP A 2 27.89 16.14 11.65
N LYS A 3 28.77 15.37 10.98
CA LYS A 3 30.24 15.56 10.98
C LYS A 3 30.64 17.02 10.67
N SER A 4 29.80 17.71 9.90
CA SER A 4 29.93 19.13 9.52
C SER A 4 29.88 20.05 10.75
N SER A 5 28.95 19.79 11.67
CA SER A 5 28.77 20.60 12.89
C SER A 5 29.92 20.42 13.87
N GLU A 6 30.46 19.21 13.97
CA GLU A 6 31.58 18.89 14.86
C GLU A 6 32.88 19.51 14.34
N TYR A 7 33.08 19.50 13.02
CA TYR A 7 34.16 20.18 12.32
C TYR A 7 34.14 21.70 12.52
N ILE A 8 32.97 22.33 12.34
CA ILE A 8 32.81 23.78 12.56
C ILE A 8 33.06 24.14 14.04
N ARG A 9 32.59 23.30 14.96
CA ARG A 9 32.81 23.49 16.40
C ARG A 9 34.28 23.37 16.80
N THR A 10 35.02 22.44 16.21
CA THR A 10 36.46 22.30 16.47
C THR A 10 37.25 23.49 15.93
N LEU A 11 36.94 23.94 14.71
CA LEU A 11 37.57 25.11 14.09
C LEU A 11 37.33 26.41 14.88
N LEU A 12 36.10 26.65 15.31
CA LEU A 12 35.74 27.83 16.11
C LEU A 12 36.31 27.81 17.53
N SER A 13 36.74 26.64 18.03
CA SER A 13 37.34 26.51 19.36
C SER A 13 38.86 26.68 19.36
N GLN A 14 39.51 26.59 18.19
CA GLN A 14 40.97 26.60 18.05
C GLN A 14 41.53 27.93 17.53
N HIS A 15 40.71 28.75 16.87
CA HIS A 15 41.13 30.00 16.22
C HIS A 15 40.14 31.16 16.50
N ASP A 16 40.55 32.38 16.14
CA ASP A 16 39.70 33.57 16.26
C ASP A 16 38.42 33.40 15.41
N PRO A 17 37.21 33.58 15.98
CA PRO A 17 35.97 33.27 15.27
C PRO A 17 35.79 34.00 13.94
N LEU A 18 36.28 35.24 13.83
CA LEU A 18 36.11 36.07 12.63
C LEU A 18 36.96 35.57 11.45
N THR A 19 38.19 35.11 11.72
CA THR A 19 39.07 34.56 10.67
C THR A 19 38.57 33.19 10.21
N VAL A 20 38.11 32.35 11.12
CA VAL A 20 37.51 31.04 10.81
C VAL A 20 36.26 31.19 9.95
N ILE A 21 35.38 32.15 10.28
CA ILE A 21 34.17 32.40 9.48
C ILE A 21 34.54 32.82 8.05
N SER A 22 35.53 33.71 7.90
CA SER A 22 36.01 34.16 6.58
C SER A 22 36.63 33.01 5.77
N GLU A 23 37.43 32.16 6.41
CA GLU A 23 38.03 30.99 5.78
C GLU A 23 36.99 29.96 5.35
N VAL A 24 36.02 29.65 6.22
CA VAL A 24 34.92 28.72 5.90
C VAL A 24 34.07 29.28 4.75
N GLN A 25 33.78 30.59 4.76
CA GLN A 25 33.01 31.24 3.69
C GLN A 25 33.77 31.30 2.37
N SER A 26 35.09 31.50 2.39
CA SER A 26 35.94 31.47 1.20
C SER A 26 36.02 30.05 0.62
N LYS A 27 36.18 29.05 1.49
CA LYS A 27 36.38 27.65 1.09
C LYS A 27 35.10 26.93 0.68
N HIS A 28 33.95 27.30 1.26
CA HIS A 28 32.65 26.67 1.01
C HIS A 28 31.61 27.61 0.39
N GLY A 29 32.05 28.76 -0.13
CA GLY A 29 31.23 29.71 -0.87
C GLY A 29 30.80 29.21 -2.25
N LEU A 30 29.91 29.94 -2.92
CA LEU A 30 29.55 29.64 -4.31
C LEU A 30 30.71 30.03 -5.22
N ASP A 31 31.26 29.05 -5.94
CA ASP A 31 32.27 29.28 -6.96
C ASP A 31 31.63 29.78 -8.26
N LEU A 32 31.13 31.03 -8.23
CA LEU A 32 30.70 31.72 -9.45
C LEU A 32 31.51 33.01 -9.61
N PRO A 33 31.82 33.40 -10.86
CA PRO A 33 32.53 34.65 -11.12
C PRO A 33 31.76 35.85 -10.54
N ASN A 34 32.48 36.74 -9.85
CA ASN A 34 31.97 37.98 -9.24
C ASN A 34 30.96 37.82 -8.07
N VAL A 35 30.82 36.63 -7.49
CA VAL A 35 29.94 36.40 -6.32
C VAL A 35 30.27 37.29 -5.11
N GLY A 36 31.55 37.58 -4.91
CA GLY A 36 32.00 38.48 -3.83
C GLY A 36 31.45 39.90 -3.92
N ALA A 37 31.11 40.38 -5.14
CA ALA A 37 30.49 41.69 -5.33
C ALA A 37 28.96 41.67 -5.12
N VAL A 38 28.35 40.51 -5.23
CA VAL A 38 26.89 40.33 -5.11
C VAL A 38 26.46 40.13 -3.65
N TYR A 39 27.29 39.47 -2.82
CA TYR A 39 26.96 39.25 -1.41
C TYR A 39 26.69 40.55 -0.63
N PRO A 40 27.49 41.63 -0.72
CA PRO A 40 27.21 42.88 -0.01
C PRO A 40 25.88 43.53 -0.42
N LEU A 41 25.48 43.38 -1.69
CA LEU A 41 24.19 43.89 -2.19
C LEU A 41 23.02 43.09 -1.62
N LEU A 42 23.18 41.76 -1.51
CA LEU A 42 22.18 40.87 -0.91
C LEU A 42 22.08 41.07 0.60
N ASP A 43 23.22 41.26 1.27
CA ASP A 43 23.31 41.57 2.69
C ASP A 43 22.60 42.92 2.99
N PHE A 44 22.73 43.93 2.11
CA PHE A 44 22.02 45.21 2.24
C PHE A 44 20.49 45.08 2.09
N GLN A 45 20.03 44.11 1.29
CA GLN A 45 18.60 43.79 1.14
C GLN A 45 18.06 42.91 2.28
N GLY A 46 18.89 42.57 3.27
CA GLY A 46 18.50 41.77 4.43
C GLY A 46 18.48 40.26 4.17
N PHE A 47 18.99 39.78 3.04
CA PHE A 47 19.11 38.35 2.78
C PHE A 47 20.39 37.82 3.41
N THR A 48 20.28 36.78 4.23
CA THR A 48 21.47 36.12 4.75
C THR A 48 22.10 35.25 3.68
N ARG A 49 23.42 35.08 3.72
CA ARG A 49 24.12 34.17 2.80
C ARG A 49 23.53 32.75 2.83
N HIS A 50 23.13 32.26 4.00
CA HIS A 50 22.44 30.98 4.14
C HIS A 50 21.20 30.90 3.25
N ASP A 51 20.37 31.95 3.22
CA ASP A 51 19.14 31.96 2.40
C ASP A 51 19.46 31.96 0.91
N VAL A 52 20.53 32.65 0.50
CA VAL A 52 21.04 32.65 -0.87
C VAL A 52 21.54 31.26 -1.28
N HIS A 53 22.35 30.61 -0.44
CA HIS A 53 22.84 29.25 -0.69
C HIS A 53 21.69 28.24 -0.74
N LYS A 54 20.71 28.36 0.15
CA LYS A 54 19.52 27.51 0.17
C LYS A 54 18.66 27.69 -1.08
N ALA A 55 18.47 28.93 -1.53
CA ALA A 55 17.74 29.24 -2.77
C ALA A 55 18.50 28.76 -4.02
N CYS A 56 19.83 28.87 -4.04
CA CYS A 56 20.65 28.35 -5.12
C CYS A 56 20.56 26.82 -5.18
N LEU A 57 20.65 26.15 -4.04
CA LEU A 57 20.50 24.70 -3.95
C LEU A 57 19.11 24.25 -4.42
N SER A 58 18.04 24.92 -3.99
CA SER A 58 16.69 24.57 -4.44
C SER A 58 16.51 24.80 -5.95
N ALA A 59 17.10 25.85 -6.52
CA ALA A 59 17.08 26.09 -7.96
C ALA A 59 17.85 25.01 -8.74
N ILE A 60 19.03 24.60 -8.25
CA ILE A 60 19.82 23.52 -8.85
C ILE A 60 19.05 22.20 -8.77
N THR A 61 18.50 21.85 -7.60
CA THR A 61 17.67 20.65 -7.42
C THR A 61 16.50 20.66 -8.38
N SER A 62 15.77 21.78 -8.51
CA SER A 62 14.66 21.93 -9.45
C SER A 62 15.10 21.74 -10.91
N ASN A 63 16.23 22.33 -11.31
CA ASN A 63 16.77 22.17 -12.66
C ASN A 63 17.23 20.74 -12.96
N ILE A 64 17.83 20.06 -11.97
CA ILE A 64 18.22 18.66 -12.10
C ILE A 64 16.98 17.78 -12.22
N LEU A 65 15.95 18.01 -11.41
CA LEU A 65 14.68 17.30 -11.51
C LEU A 65 14.01 17.54 -12.88
N ALA A 66 14.07 18.77 -13.42
CA ALA A 66 13.58 19.07 -14.76
C ALA A 66 14.34 18.28 -15.83
N LYS A 67 15.66 18.17 -15.73
CA LYS A 67 16.48 17.32 -16.61
C LYS A 67 16.17 15.83 -16.44
N ILE A 68 15.90 15.38 -15.22
CA ILE A 68 15.47 14.00 -14.92
C ILE A 68 14.05 13.73 -15.45
N ASN A 69 13.26 14.74 -15.80
CA ASN A 69 11.96 14.56 -16.44
C ASN A 69 12.02 14.67 -17.98
N ASP A 70 13.17 15.05 -18.54
CA ASP A 70 13.35 15.21 -19.99
C ASP A 70 13.40 13.84 -20.69
N PRO A 71 12.57 13.55 -21.71
CA PRO A 71 12.55 12.25 -22.40
C PRO A 71 13.92 11.79 -22.96
N GLU A 72 14.86 12.71 -23.24
CA GLU A 72 16.18 12.36 -23.79
C GLU A 72 17.22 11.88 -22.75
N PHE A 73 16.88 11.88 -21.45
CA PHE A 73 17.83 11.51 -20.40
C PHE A 73 18.23 10.02 -20.47
N SER A 74 19.51 9.74 -20.74
CA SER A 74 20.02 8.39 -21.00
C SER A 74 20.34 7.59 -19.73
N VAL A 75 20.38 6.25 -19.87
CA VAL A 75 20.70 5.31 -18.77
C VAL A 75 22.13 5.50 -18.26
N GLU A 76 23.08 5.90 -19.11
CA GLU A 76 24.46 6.20 -18.70
C GLU A 76 24.54 7.46 -17.81
N GLN A 77 23.75 8.49 -18.14
CA GLN A 77 23.64 9.69 -17.33
C GLN A 77 22.96 9.40 -15.99
N PHE A 78 21.98 8.48 -15.98
CA PHE A 78 21.36 7.96 -14.76
C PHE A 78 22.40 7.34 -13.82
N HIS A 79 23.21 6.37 -14.28
CA HIS A 79 24.20 5.72 -13.42
C HIS A 79 25.24 6.72 -12.89
N LYS A 80 25.70 7.66 -13.73
CA LYS A 80 26.67 8.68 -13.31
C LYS A 80 26.10 9.59 -12.22
N LEU A 81 24.86 10.06 -12.39
CA LEU A 81 24.22 10.98 -11.47
C LEU A 81 23.79 10.26 -10.18
N LEU A 82 23.33 9.01 -10.27
CA LEU A 82 23.01 8.18 -9.11
C LEU A 82 24.26 7.94 -8.26
N ASN A 83 25.39 7.54 -8.86
CA ASN A 83 26.64 7.30 -8.11
C ASN A 83 27.15 8.56 -7.39
N GLN A 84 26.91 9.74 -7.97
CA GLN A 84 27.30 11.02 -7.35
C GLN A 84 26.32 11.47 -6.25
N THR A 85 25.03 11.16 -6.37
CA THR A 85 24.00 11.67 -5.45
C THR A 85 23.64 10.68 -4.34
N LEU A 86 23.85 9.38 -4.55
CA LEU A 86 23.56 8.33 -3.58
C LEU A 86 24.28 8.51 -2.23
N PRO A 87 25.56 8.93 -2.16
CA PRO A 87 26.22 9.19 -0.86
C PRO A 87 25.54 10.30 -0.04
N HIS A 88 24.76 11.16 -0.69
CA HIS A 88 24.08 12.30 -0.09
C HIS A 88 22.59 12.06 0.15
N ILE A 89 22.10 10.83 0.01
CA ILE A 89 20.68 10.48 0.19
C ILE A 89 20.13 10.82 1.59
N MET A 90 21.01 10.86 2.59
CA MET A 90 20.71 11.27 3.97
C MET A 90 20.38 12.77 4.11
N VAL A 91 20.74 13.59 3.12
CA VAL A 91 20.56 15.04 3.17
C VAL A 91 19.18 15.38 2.60
N PRO A 92 18.23 15.88 3.42
CA PRO A 92 16.83 16.06 3.00
C PRO A 92 16.66 16.97 1.77
N GLN A 93 17.59 17.90 1.57
CA GLN A 93 17.55 18.87 0.48
C GLN A 93 18.00 18.28 -0.88
N LEU A 94 18.82 17.23 -0.86
CA LEU A 94 19.34 16.54 -2.04
C LEU A 94 18.65 15.20 -2.31
N GLN A 95 18.04 14.62 -1.28
CA GLN A 95 17.27 13.38 -1.35
C GLN A 95 16.22 13.30 -2.48
N PRO A 96 15.51 14.38 -2.86
CA PRO A 96 14.56 14.30 -3.98
C PRO A 96 15.19 13.86 -5.30
N ILE A 97 16.49 14.13 -5.49
CA ILE A 97 17.21 13.80 -6.73
C ILE A 97 17.40 12.27 -6.87
N PRO A 98 18.02 11.54 -5.92
CA PRO A 98 18.03 10.08 -5.94
C PRO A 98 16.63 9.48 -6.05
N MET A 99 15.63 10.02 -5.34
CA MET A 99 14.28 9.45 -5.38
C MET A 99 13.64 9.57 -6.77
N ALA A 100 13.75 10.72 -7.42
CA ALA A 100 13.24 10.91 -8.78
C ALA A 100 13.98 10.04 -9.82
N LEU A 101 15.29 9.85 -9.65
CA LEU A 101 16.07 8.94 -10.49
C LEU A 101 15.56 7.50 -10.34
N LEU A 102 15.42 7.02 -9.11
CA LEU A 102 14.96 5.67 -8.81
C LEU A 102 13.52 5.43 -9.27
N GLU A 103 12.68 6.48 -9.28
CA GLU A 103 11.33 6.41 -9.82
C GLU A 103 11.32 6.21 -11.35
N ARG A 104 12.21 6.88 -12.07
CA ARG A 104 12.27 6.84 -13.54
C ARG A 104 12.87 5.55 -14.10
N TYR A 105 13.94 5.03 -13.48
CA TYR A 105 14.59 3.79 -13.89
C TYR A 105 14.56 2.76 -12.74
N PRO A 106 13.38 2.21 -12.41
CA PRO A 106 13.25 1.26 -11.32
C PRO A 106 13.91 -0.09 -11.64
N ASP A 107 14.15 -0.41 -12.93
CA ASP A 107 14.72 -1.69 -13.38
C ASP A 107 16.26 -1.68 -13.43
N ASP A 108 16.89 -0.53 -13.63
CA ASP A 108 18.36 -0.39 -13.76
C ASP A 108 19.09 -0.17 -12.42
N VAL A 109 18.36 -0.25 -11.30
CA VAL A 109 18.94 -0.10 -9.95
C VAL A 109 19.71 -1.36 -9.55
N ASN A 110 20.95 -1.19 -9.07
CA ASN A 110 21.76 -2.30 -8.55
C ASN A 110 21.20 -2.84 -7.22
N ASP A 111 21.31 -4.16 -7.02
CA ASP A 111 20.80 -4.83 -5.82
C ASP A 111 21.49 -4.38 -4.53
N ASP A 112 22.74 -3.92 -4.59
CA ASP A 112 23.45 -3.37 -3.42
C ASP A 112 22.82 -2.06 -2.93
N VAL A 113 22.29 -1.24 -3.85
CA VAL A 113 21.56 -0.02 -3.50
C VAL A 113 20.23 -0.38 -2.83
N LEU A 114 19.55 -1.43 -3.31
CA LEU A 114 18.31 -1.92 -2.70
C LEU A 114 18.52 -2.44 -1.28
N LYS A 115 19.65 -3.12 -1.02
CA LYS A 115 20.03 -3.55 0.34
C LYS A 115 20.28 -2.34 1.24
N MET A 116 21.02 -1.34 0.77
CA MET A 116 21.27 -0.11 1.52
C MET A 116 19.95 0.59 1.89
N LEU A 117 19.00 0.68 0.95
CA LEU A 117 17.69 1.30 1.20
C LEU A 117 16.83 0.50 2.19
N LYS A 118 17.02 -0.82 2.27
CA LYS A 118 16.33 -1.69 3.23
C LYS A 118 16.85 -1.52 4.66
N GLU A 119 18.16 -1.29 4.82
CA GLU A 119 18.78 -1.17 6.14
C GLU A 119 18.34 0.10 6.89
N ASP A 120 17.95 1.16 6.18
CA ASP A 120 17.47 2.41 6.78
C ASP A 120 15.93 2.58 6.61
N PRO A 121 15.14 2.43 7.70
CA PRO A 121 13.69 2.60 7.66
C PRO A 121 13.24 4.02 7.26
N ALA A 122 14.00 5.05 7.62
CA ALA A 122 13.61 6.44 7.34
C ALA A 122 13.73 6.77 5.84
N LEU A 123 14.71 6.17 5.17
CA LEU A 123 14.84 6.23 3.73
C LEU A 123 13.76 5.42 3.04
N PHE A 124 13.51 4.20 3.53
CA PHE A 124 12.53 3.30 2.94
C PHE A 124 11.16 3.98 2.86
N GLU A 125 10.70 4.65 3.92
CA GLU A 125 9.40 5.34 3.91
C GLU A 125 9.30 6.44 2.85
N GLN A 126 10.40 7.12 2.55
CA GLN A 126 10.46 8.21 1.58
C GLN A 126 10.74 7.74 0.14
N CYS A 127 10.97 6.44 -0.06
CA CYS A 127 11.18 5.87 -1.38
C CYS A 127 9.90 5.86 -2.23
N PRO A 128 10.01 6.05 -3.56
CA PRO A 128 8.90 5.83 -4.49
C PRO A 128 8.33 4.42 -4.39
N MET A 129 7.03 4.28 -4.66
CA MET A 129 6.34 2.99 -4.60
C MET A 129 6.91 1.95 -5.57
N SER A 130 7.42 2.36 -6.74
CA SER A 130 8.07 1.47 -7.70
C SER A 130 9.28 0.74 -7.09
N VAL A 131 10.12 1.47 -6.35
CA VAL A 131 11.31 0.95 -5.68
C VAL A 131 10.93 0.06 -4.51
N LYS A 132 9.96 0.49 -3.68
CA LYS A 132 9.42 -0.31 -2.57
C LYS A 132 8.91 -1.67 -3.06
N ARG A 133 8.14 -1.68 -4.16
CA ARG A 133 7.65 -2.90 -4.80
C ARG A 133 8.79 -3.81 -5.25
N ARG A 134 9.88 -3.27 -5.79
CA ARG A 134 11.06 -4.07 -6.15
C ARG A 134 11.73 -4.69 -4.93
N ILE A 135 11.93 -3.92 -3.85
CA ILE A 135 12.50 -4.43 -2.60
C ILE A 135 11.64 -5.58 -2.06
N TRP A 136 10.31 -5.41 -2.03
CA TRP A 136 9.38 -6.46 -1.57
C TRP A 136 9.39 -7.71 -2.45
N LYS A 137 9.59 -7.57 -3.76
CA LYS A 137 9.71 -8.73 -4.67
C LYS A 137 11.01 -9.51 -4.47
N SER A 138 12.09 -8.82 -4.10
CA SER A 138 13.40 -9.42 -3.85
C SER A 138 13.46 -10.09 -2.48
N ASP A 139 12.81 -9.50 -1.47
CA ASP A 139 12.73 -10.04 -0.12
C ASP A 139 11.29 -10.20 0.36
N GLU A 140 10.80 -11.44 0.25
CA GLU A 140 9.46 -11.80 0.67
C GLU A 140 9.25 -11.73 2.18
N ALA A 141 10.24 -12.12 2.99
CA ALA A 141 10.09 -12.12 4.45
C ALA A 141 9.94 -10.69 4.99
N PHE A 142 10.65 -9.73 4.38
CA PHE A 142 10.49 -8.32 4.67
C PHE A 142 9.07 -7.82 4.33
N PHE A 143 8.55 -8.20 3.16
CA PHE A 143 7.19 -7.86 2.76
C PHE A 143 6.12 -8.46 3.69
N GLN A 144 6.26 -9.74 4.05
CA GLN A 144 5.35 -10.43 4.97
C GLN A 144 5.32 -9.74 6.35
N THR A 145 6.47 -9.32 6.86
CA THR A 145 6.55 -8.56 8.12
C THR A 145 5.78 -7.24 8.05
N HIS A 146 5.85 -6.56 6.90
CA HIS A 146 5.11 -5.30 6.68
C HIS A 146 3.60 -5.55 6.56
N LEU A 147 3.18 -6.60 5.83
CA LEU A 147 1.78 -7.03 5.73
C LEU A 147 1.17 -7.36 7.09
N LEU A 148 1.92 -8.04 7.97
CA LEU A 148 1.46 -8.35 9.32
C LEU A 148 1.13 -7.10 10.13
N ARG A 149 1.86 -6.00 9.94
CA ARG A 149 1.53 -4.72 10.60
C ARG A 149 0.16 -4.23 10.16
N TYR A 150 -0.12 -4.22 8.85
CA TYR A 150 -1.43 -3.84 8.33
C TYR A 150 -2.56 -4.75 8.83
N PHE A 151 -2.33 -6.06 8.87
CA PHE A 151 -3.32 -7.02 9.37
C PHE A 151 -3.62 -6.77 10.86
N ASN A 152 -2.59 -6.49 11.66
CA ASN A 152 -2.75 -6.16 13.07
C ASN A 152 -3.46 -4.81 13.25
N THR A 153 -3.10 -3.77 12.50
CA THR A 153 -3.80 -2.48 12.55
C THR A 153 -5.27 -2.64 12.19
N TYR A 154 -5.58 -3.42 11.15
CA TYR A 154 -6.95 -3.71 10.74
C TYR A 154 -7.71 -4.54 11.78
N HIS A 155 -7.03 -5.49 12.44
CA HIS A 155 -7.62 -6.31 13.51
C HIS A 155 -8.05 -5.50 14.72
N HIS A 156 -7.24 -4.52 15.15
CA HIS A 156 -7.49 -3.73 16.35
C HIS A 156 -8.40 -2.52 16.12
N ASP A 157 -8.94 -2.31 14.91
CA ASP A 157 -9.88 -1.22 14.67
C ASP A 157 -11.26 -1.51 15.28
N THR A 158 -11.52 -0.89 16.42
CA THR A 158 -12.79 -0.99 17.16
C THR A 158 -13.99 -0.53 16.34
N LYS A 159 -13.85 0.50 15.50
CA LYS A 159 -14.96 1.01 14.68
C LYS A 159 -15.37 -0.06 13.68
N LEU A 160 -14.40 -0.69 13.03
CA LEU A 160 -14.66 -1.73 12.06
C LEU A 160 -15.27 -2.99 12.71
N GLN A 161 -14.79 -3.38 13.90
CA GLN A 161 -15.40 -4.46 14.68
C GLN A 161 -16.87 -4.18 15.04
N LEU A 162 -17.20 -2.95 15.45
CA LEU A 162 -18.57 -2.54 15.75
C LEU A 162 -19.47 -2.53 14.51
N MET A 163 -18.95 -2.11 13.36
CA MET A 163 -19.67 -2.15 12.08
C MET A 163 -20.02 -3.58 11.67
N LEU A 164 -19.07 -4.51 11.81
CA LEU A 164 -19.28 -5.92 11.50
C LEU A 164 -20.34 -6.56 12.41
N ARG A 165 -20.49 -6.09 13.65
CA ARG A 165 -21.48 -6.58 14.61
C ARG A 165 -22.89 -6.01 14.41
N ASN A 166 -23.00 -4.80 13.88
CA ASN A 166 -24.26 -4.02 13.85
C ASN A 166 -24.86 -3.83 12.46
N SER A 167 -24.64 -4.78 11.54
CA SER A 167 -25.16 -4.67 10.17
C SER A 167 -26.68 -4.79 10.14
N LYS A 168 -27.39 -3.67 9.99
CA LYS A 168 -28.82 -3.67 9.63
C LYS A 168 -28.94 -3.92 8.12
N PRO A 169 -29.91 -4.73 7.66
CA PRO A 169 -30.04 -5.10 6.24
C PRO A 169 -30.20 -3.89 5.30
N GLU A 170 -30.77 -2.79 5.76
CA GLU A 170 -31.00 -1.56 4.99
C GLU A 170 -29.70 -0.77 4.69
N ARG A 171 -28.66 -0.92 5.53
CA ARG A 171 -27.40 -0.15 5.42
C ARG A 171 -26.22 -0.97 4.92
N VAL A 172 -26.44 -2.22 4.52
CA VAL A 172 -25.37 -3.14 4.12
C VAL A 172 -24.52 -2.58 2.98
N SER A 173 -25.14 -1.94 1.98
CA SER A 173 -24.40 -1.33 0.87
C SER A 173 -23.53 -0.14 1.30
N GLU A 174 -23.95 0.63 2.30
CA GLU A 174 -23.16 1.73 2.87
C GLU A 174 -21.98 1.19 3.67
N VAL A 175 -22.24 0.16 4.49
CA VAL A 175 -21.20 -0.52 5.29
C VAL A 175 -20.12 -1.11 4.39
N LEU A 176 -20.48 -1.76 3.28
CA LEU A 176 -19.50 -2.29 2.33
C LEU A 176 -18.64 -1.19 1.68
N LYS A 177 -19.24 -0.03 1.37
CA LYS A 177 -18.49 1.11 0.83
C LYS A 177 -17.52 1.69 1.85
N GLU A 178 -17.99 1.90 3.08
CA GLU A 178 -17.16 2.44 4.16
C GLU A 178 -15.99 1.51 4.49
N ARG A 179 -16.22 0.19 4.54
CA ARG A 179 -15.16 -0.82 4.69
C ARG A 179 -14.10 -0.73 3.60
N ARG A 180 -14.50 -0.59 2.33
CA ARG A 180 -13.57 -0.48 1.19
C ARG A 180 -12.78 0.82 1.17
N GLN A 181 -13.30 1.86 1.81
CA GLN A 181 -12.61 3.15 1.98
C GLN A 181 -11.69 3.18 3.20
N HIS A 182 -11.58 2.08 3.94
CA HIS A 182 -10.71 2.01 5.10
C HIS A 182 -9.24 2.28 4.71
N PRO A 183 -8.48 3.06 5.50
CA PRO A 183 -7.11 3.45 5.16
C PRO A 183 -6.18 2.27 4.86
N VAL A 184 -6.28 1.18 5.65
CA VAL A 184 -5.49 -0.03 5.42
C VAL A 184 -5.80 -0.70 4.07
N VAL A 185 -7.08 -0.72 3.65
CA VAL A 185 -7.46 -1.30 2.35
C VAL A 185 -6.87 -0.47 1.22
N GLN A 186 -6.97 0.86 1.32
CA GLN A 186 -6.41 1.79 0.33
C GLN A 186 -4.88 1.65 0.24
N GLN A 187 -4.19 1.60 1.38
CA GLN A 187 -2.75 1.41 1.43
C GLN A 187 -2.31 0.07 0.82
N LEU A 188 -3.02 -1.02 1.11
CA LEU A 188 -2.70 -2.33 0.51
C LEU A 188 -2.87 -2.33 -1.01
N ILE A 189 -3.88 -1.63 -1.52
CA ILE A 189 -4.12 -1.51 -2.96
C ILE A 189 -3.06 -0.65 -3.63
N GLU A 190 -2.63 0.43 -2.98
CA GLU A 190 -1.49 1.23 -3.43
C GLU A 190 -0.20 0.41 -3.45
N ILE A 191 0.04 -0.40 -2.42
CA ILE A 191 1.19 -1.30 -2.33
C ILE A 191 1.20 -2.31 -3.48
N ILE A 192 0.09 -3.01 -3.68
CA ILE A 192 -0.04 -4.07 -4.69
C ILE A 192 -0.03 -3.46 -6.10
N GLY A 193 -0.78 -2.38 -6.32
CA GLY A 193 -0.99 -1.78 -7.64
C GLY A 193 -1.55 -2.81 -8.63
N ARG A 194 -0.87 -2.96 -9.77
CA ARG A 194 -1.18 -3.98 -10.81
C ARG A 194 -0.24 -5.18 -10.77
N ASP A 195 0.51 -5.33 -9.68
CA ASP A 195 1.56 -6.32 -9.59
C ASP A 195 1.04 -7.68 -9.12
N VAL A 196 1.00 -8.64 -10.04
CA VAL A 196 0.48 -9.98 -9.75
C VAL A 196 1.31 -10.70 -8.69
N LYS A 197 2.64 -10.54 -8.69
CA LYS A 197 3.51 -11.23 -7.72
C LYS A 197 3.24 -10.74 -6.29
N LEU A 198 3.13 -9.42 -6.10
CA LEU A 198 2.80 -8.85 -4.79
C LEU A 198 1.40 -9.25 -4.32
N TYR A 199 0.44 -9.34 -5.23
CA TYR A 199 -0.89 -9.83 -4.91
C TYR A 199 -0.90 -11.30 -4.47
N THR A 200 -0.12 -12.15 -5.15
CA THR A 200 0.05 -13.55 -4.77
C THR A 200 0.66 -13.65 -3.37
N MET A 201 1.75 -12.93 -3.10
CA MET A 201 2.37 -12.88 -1.77
C MET A 201 1.39 -12.39 -0.68
N PHE A 202 0.58 -11.37 -0.97
CA PHE A 202 -0.49 -10.92 -0.06
C PHE A 202 -1.51 -12.02 0.23
N THR A 203 -1.98 -12.72 -0.81
CA THR A 203 -2.98 -13.78 -0.69
C THR A 203 -2.42 -15.00 0.04
N GLU A 204 -1.16 -15.35 -0.19
CA GLU A 204 -0.50 -16.43 0.53
C GLU A 204 -0.33 -16.08 2.00
N MET A 205 0.11 -14.86 2.30
CA MET A 205 0.30 -14.41 3.67
C MET A 205 -1.01 -14.34 4.45
N ILE A 206 -2.06 -13.75 3.88
CA ILE A 206 -3.36 -13.66 4.58
C ILE A 206 -3.98 -15.04 4.80
N ARG A 207 -3.77 -15.99 3.88
CA ARG A 207 -4.16 -17.39 4.05
C ARG A 207 -3.39 -18.07 5.18
N ILE A 208 -2.07 -17.90 5.25
CA ILE A 208 -1.23 -18.47 6.32
C ILE A 208 -1.70 -17.96 7.69
N VAL A 209 -1.92 -16.65 7.82
CA VAL A 209 -2.41 -16.03 9.07
C VAL A 209 -3.81 -16.54 9.40
N PHE A 210 -4.70 -16.63 8.42
CA PHE A 210 -6.07 -17.14 8.63
C PHE A 210 -6.09 -18.61 9.08
N LEU A 211 -5.30 -19.48 8.47
CA LEU A 211 -5.23 -20.89 8.86
C LEU A 211 -4.64 -21.08 10.26
N SER A 212 -3.73 -20.21 10.66
CA SER A 212 -3.11 -20.23 11.99
C SER A 212 -4.04 -19.68 13.06
N THR A 213 -4.74 -18.59 12.75
CA THR A 213 -5.68 -17.91 13.66
C THR A 213 -6.93 -17.47 12.88
N PRO A 214 -7.93 -18.36 12.72
CA PRO A 214 -9.13 -18.05 11.95
C PRO A 214 -9.92 -16.91 12.61
N HIS A 215 -9.92 -15.74 11.96
CA HIS A 215 -10.64 -14.57 12.44
C HIS A 215 -11.41 -13.89 11.30
N PRO A 216 -12.71 -13.59 11.45
CA PRO A 216 -13.55 -12.98 10.39
C PRO A 216 -13.04 -11.64 9.83
N ILE A 217 -12.18 -10.96 10.58
CA ILE A 217 -11.55 -9.71 10.14
C ILE A 217 -10.63 -9.91 8.91
N LEU A 218 -9.94 -11.05 8.84
CA LEU A 218 -9.03 -11.34 7.72
C LEU A 218 -9.86 -11.65 6.46
N SER A 219 -10.98 -12.34 6.65
CA SER A 219 -12.00 -12.56 5.61
C SER A 219 -12.53 -11.25 5.06
N THR A 220 -12.89 -10.34 5.96
CA THR A 220 -13.34 -8.98 5.64
C THR A 220 -12.29 -8.25 4.80
N LEU A 221 -11.02 -8.28 5.21
CA LEU A 221 -9.92 -7.63 4.50
C LEU A 221 -9.69 -8.22 3.10
N LYS A 222 -9.61 -9.55 2.96
CA LYS A 222 -9.44 -10.22 1.66
C LYS A 222 -10.61 -9.89 0.72
N PHE A 223 -11.84 -9.92 1.24
CA PHE A 223 -13.05 -9.61 0.48
C PHE A 223 -13.00 -8.17 -0.05
N ASP A 224 -12.70 -7.21 0.82
CA ASP A 224 -12.71 -5.79 0.46
C ASP A 224 -11.57 -5.42 -0.49
N VAL A 225 -10.35 -5.95 -0.27
CA VAL A 225 -9.22 -5.74 -1.20
C VAL A 225 -9.55 -6.28 -2.59
N LEU A 226 -10.06 -7.51 -2.70
CA LEU A 226 -10.39 -8.11 -4.00
C LEU A 226 -11.53 -7.37 -4.71
N MET A 227 -12.56 -6.94 -3.97
CA MET A 227 -13.67 -6.17 -4.57
C MET A 227 -13.26 -4.75 -4.93
N ARG A 228 -12.34 -4.14 -4.20
CA ARG A 228 -11.83 -2.81 -4.54
C ARG A 228 -10.92 -2.85 -5.76
N LEU A 229 -10.09 -3.90 -5.92
CA LEU A 229 -9.33 -4.15 -7.16
C LEU A 229 -10.24 -4.39 -8.37
N HIS A 230 -11.38 -5.07 -8.18
CA HIS A 230 -12.42 -5.20 -9.21
C HIS A 230 -13.02 -3.84 -9.58
N GLU A 231 -13.36 -3.01 -8.59
CA GLU A 231 -13.92 -1.66 -8.84
C GLU A 231 -12.95 -0.74 -9.59
N ASP A 232 -11.64 -0.88 -9.32
CA ASP A 232 -10.58 -0.12 -9.98
C ASP A 232 -10.16 -0.72 -11.34
N ASP A 233 -10.89 -1.73 -11.84
CA ASP A 233 -10.67 -2.47 -13.10
C ASP A 233 -9.24 -3.04 -13.29
N VAL A 234 -8.63 -3.55 -12.21
CA VAL A 234 -7.30 -4.18 -12.24
C VAL A 234 -7.39 -5.66 -12.67
N ARG A 235 -7.68 -5.86 -13.95
CA ARG A 235 -7.91 -7.18 -14.58
C ARG A 235 -6.76 -8.15 -14.42
N GLU A 236 -5.52 -7.65 -14.46
CA GLU A 236 -4.31 -8.46 -14.35
C GLU A 236 -4.28 -9.28 -13.06
N ILE A 237 -4.94 -8.78 -12.02
CA ILE A 237 -5.05 -9.42 -10.71
C ILE A 237 -6.35 -10.20 -10.60
N TYR A 238 -7.50 -9.54 -10.73
CA TYR A 238 -8.76 -10.17 -10.34
C TYR A 238 -9.21 -11.28 -11.29
N ASP A 239 -8.85 -11.24 -12.58
CA ASP A 239 -9.17 -12.32 -13.53
C ASP A 239 -8.37 -13.60 -13.21
N ARG A 240 -7.24 -13.46 -12.50
CA ARG A 240 -6.38 -14.56 -12.09
C ARG A 240 -6.66 -15.06 -10.67
N ASP A 241 -7.40 -14.30 -9.86
CA ASP A 241 -7.75 -14.71 -8.51
C ASP A 241 -8.88 -15.77 -8.55
N PRO A 242 -8.65 -16.99 -8.05
CA PRO A 242 -9.63 -18.07 -8.16
C PRO A 242 -10.88 -17.85 -7.29
N CYS A 243 -10.82 -16.94 -6.31
CA CYS A 243 -11.96 -16.57 -5.48
C CYS A 243 -12.81 -15.46 -6.09
N HIS A 244 -12.36 -14.78 -7.15
CA HIS A 244 -13.05 -13.62 -7.71
C HIS A 244 -14.51 -13.89 -8.08
N LYS A 245 -14.78 -14.97 -8.84
CA LYS A 245 -16.14 -15.35 -9.25
C LYS A 245 -17.05 -15.55 -8.04
N LEU A 246 -16.55 -16.20 -7.00
CA LEU A 246 -17.28 -16.43 -5.75
C LEU A 246 -17.54 -15.10 -5.01
N THR A 247 -16.49 -14.31 -4.76
CA THR A 247 -16.56 -13.03 -4.04
C THR A 247 -17.47 -12.04 -4.74
N TRP A 248 -17.40 -11.93 -6.07
CA TRP A 248 -18.26 -11.06 -6.86
C TRP A 248 -19.73 -11.48 -6.83
N THR A 249 -19.98 -12.80 -6.92
CA THR A 249 -21.34 -13.35 -6.80
C THR A 249 -21.91 -13.04 -5.42
N LEU A 250 -21.15 -13.32 -4.36
CA LEU A 250 -21.55 -13.02 -2.96
C LEU A 250 -21.78 -11.53 -2.74
N ASN A 251 -20.88 -10.67 -3.22
CA ASN A 251 -21.02 -9.22 -3.14
C ASN A 251 -22.35 -8.74 -3.76
N THR A 252 -22.73 -9.31 -4.91
CA THR A 252 -24.00 -9.03 -5.57
C THR A 252 -25.20 -9.50 -4.74
N CYS A 253 -25.11 -10.70 -4.14
CA CYS A 253 -26.15 -11.23 -3.27
C CYS A 253 -26.33 -10.38 -1.99
N ILE A 254 -25.22 -9.96 -1.37
CA ILE A 254 -25.19 -9.14 -0.16
C ILE A 254 -25.82 -7.78 -0.43
N ARG A 255 -25.43 -7.10 -1.52
CA ARG A 255 -25.98 -5.79 -1.90
C ARG A 255 -27.48 -5.84 -2.18
N ASN A 256 -27.93 -6.88 -2.89
CA ASN A 256 -29.33 -7.03 -3.28
C ASN A 256 -30.17 -7.78 -2.24
N GLN A 257 -29.58 -8.19 -1.12
CA GLN A 257 -30.21 -8.99 -0.07
C GLN A 257 -31.03 -10.18 -0.62
N SER A 258 -30.54 -10.81 -1.69
CA SER A 258 -31.25 -11.82 -2.46
C SER A 258 -30.34 -12.97 -2.88
N LEU A 259 -30.86 -14.18 -2.75
CA LEU A 259 -30.18 -15.42 -3.13
C LEU A 259 -31.17 -16.28 -3.92
N ASP A 260 -31.15 -16.11 -5.25
CA ASP A 260 -32.00 -16.85 -6.19
C ASP A 260 -31.29 -18.12 -6.69
N THR A 261 -32.04 -18.99 -7.37
CA THR A 261 -31.52 -20.26 -7.90
C THR A 261 -30.35 -20.04 -8.86
N ALA A 262 -30.37 -18.96 -9.65
CA ALA A 262 -29.28 -18.64 -10.57
C ALA A 262 -27.96 -18.33 -9.84
N ARG A 263 -28.01 -17.52 -8.77
CA ARG A 263 -26.84 -17.20 -7.94
C ARG A 263 -26.36 -18.42 -7.16
N ILE A 264 -27.27 -19.25 -6.66
CA ILE A 264 -26.92 -20.51 -5.98
C ILE A 264 -26.18 -21.44 -6.95
N ASN A 265 -26.66 -21.57 -8.20
CA ASN A 265 -25.99 -22.38 -9.22
C ASN A 265 -24.59 -21.84 -9.52
N LYS A 266 -24.41 -20.52 -9.64
CA LYS A 266 -23.07 -19.91 -9.82
C LYS A 266 -22.13 -20.19 -8.64
N ILE A 267 -22.63 -20.09 -7.40
CA ILE A 267 -21.84 -20.45 -6.21
C ILE A 267 -21.45 -21.92 -6.26
N ARG A 268 -22.40 -22.81 -6.59
CA ARG A 268 -22.17 -24.25 -6.72
C ARG A 268 -21.11 -24.58 -7.77
N GLU A 269 -21.15 -23.94 -8.94
CA GLU A 269 -20.13 -24.09 -9.99
C GLU A 269 -18.73 -23.79 -9.44
N CYS A 270 -18.56 -22.71 -8.66
CA CYS A 270 -17.26 -22.40 -8.05
C CYS A 270 -16.75 -23.55 -7.17
N PHE A 271 -17.62 -24.20 -6.39
CA PHE A 271 -17.24 -25.32 -5.54
C PHE A 271 -16.99 -26.62 -6.31
N ASP A 272 -17.67 -26.81 -7.45
CA ASP A 272 -17.40 -27.96 -8.33
C ASP A 272 -16.01 -27.83 -8.97
N ASP A 273 -15.57 -26.62 -9.30
CA ASP A 273 -14.20 -26.34 -9.72
C ASP A 273 -13.19 -26.60 -8.58
N ALA A 274 -13.51 -26.16 -7.35
CA ALA A 274 -12.66 -26.34 -6.18
C ALA A 274 -12.41 -27.81 -5.79
N LYS A 275 -13.31 -28.75 -6.15
CA LYS A 275 -13.08 -30.18 -5.94
C LYS A 275 -11.81 -30.69 -6.63
N ARG A 276 -11.37 -30.01 -7.70
CA ARG A 276 -10.17 -30.36 -8.46
C ARG A 276 -8.89 -29.78 -7.85
N GLU A 277 -9.01 -28.79 -6.97
CA GLU A 277 -7.88 -28.11 -6.34
C GLU A 277 -8.15 -27.90 -4.84
N PRO A 278 -7.75 -28.84 -3.97
CA PRO A 278 -8.08 -28.81 -2.55
C PRO A 278 -7.59 -27.56 -1.80
N LYS A 279 -6.56 -26.88 -2.31
CA LYS A 279 -6.04 -25.63 -1.73
C LYS A 279 -7.09 -24.50 -1.77
N LEU A 280 -7.99 -24.51 -2.76
CA LEU A 280 -9.05 -23.51 -2.91
C LEU A 280 -10.06 -23.53 -1.77
N TYR A 281 -10.20 -24.64 -1.03
CA TYR A 281 -11.11 -24.69 0.11
C TYR A 281 -10.70 -23.71 1.21
N ALA A 282 -9.40 -23.52 1.45
CA ALA A 282 -8.92 -22.55 2.42
C ALA A 282 -9.23 -21.12 1.98
N ASP A 283 -9.01 -20.81 0.70
CA ASP A 283 -9.27 -19.50 0.13
C ASP A 283 -10.79 -19.20 0.08
N PHE A 284 -11.63 -20.20 -0.19
CA PHE A 284 -13.09 -20.06 -0.14
C PHE A 284 -13.60 -19.92 1.28
N ALA A 285 -13.06 -20.69 2.24
CA ALA A 285 -13.39 -20.53 3.66
C ALA A 285 -13.04 -19.12 4.14
N LEU A 286 -11.89 -18.59 3.71
CA LEU A 286 -11.49 -17.21 3.98
C LEU A 286 -12.51 -16.21 3.45
N ILE A 287 -13.07 -16.39 2.24
CA ILE A 287 -14.13 -15.50 1.73
C ILE A 287 -15.46 -15.67 2.48
N LEU A 288 -15.88 -16.91 2.75
CA LEU A 288 -17.20 -17.22 3.33
C LEU A 288 -17.32 -16.81 4.80
N MET A 289 -16.21 -16.77 5.53
CA MET A 289 -16.15 -16.27 6.91
C MET A 289 -16.27 -14.74 7.02
N ASP A 290 -16.42 -14.01 5.90
CA ASP A 290 -16.82 -12.61 5.96
C ASP A 290 -18.19 -12.49 6.66
N PRO A 291 -18.33 -11.61 7.66
CA PRO A 291 -19.57 -11.50 8.43
C PRO A 291 -20.81 -11.17 7.58
N ALA A 292 -20.70 -10.35 6.54
CA ALA A 292 -21.84 -10.02 5.68
C ALA A 292 -22.26 -11.23 4.82
N THR A 293 -21.29 -12.04 4.39
CA THR A 293 -21.56 -13.33 3.73
C THR A 293 -22.26 -14.29 4.69
N THR A 294 -21.73 -14.46 5.90
CA THR A 294 -22.29 -15.37 6.91
C THR A 294 -23.70 -14.97 7.31
N GLU A 295 -23.96 -13.68 7.52
CA GLU A 295 -25.28 -13.15 7.86
C GLU A 295 -26.29 -13.43 6.74
N LEU A 296 -25.92 -13.14 5.49
CA LEU A 296 -26.76 -13.39 4.32
C LEU A 296 -27.13 -14.87 4.23
N LEU A 297 -26.14 -15.77 4.27
CA LEU A 297 -26.38 -17.21 4.16
C LEU A 297 -27.24 -17.71 5.32
N SER A 298 -26.96 -17.29 6.55
CA SER A 298 -27.75 -17.66 7.73
C SER A 298 -29.21 -17.23 7.61
N LYS A 299 -29.46 -16.00 7.13
CA LYS A 299 -30.81 -15.48 6.89
C LYS A 299 -31.58 -16.34 5.88
N PHE A 300 -30.95 -16.73 4.77
CA PHE A 300 -31.59 -17.57 3.76
C PHE A 300 -31.80 -19.01 4.23
N ILE A 301 -30.83 -19.59 4.94
CA ILE A 301 -30.96 -20.92 5.53
C ILE A 301 -32.15 -20.96 6.50
N VAL A 302 -32.27 -19.98 7.41
CA VAL A 302 -33.41 -19.90 8.34
C VAL A 302 -34.73 -19.72 7.59
N LYS A 303 -34.76 -18.87 6.55
CA LYS A 303 -35.95 -18.67 5.72
C LYS A 303 -36.39 -19.98 5.07
N TRP A 304 -35.47 -20.73 4.46
CA TRP A 304 -35.79 -22.01 3.82
C TRP A 304 -36.21 -23.09 4.80
N ILE A 305 -35.57 -23.16 5.97
CA ILE A 305 -35.99 -24.08 7.04
C ILE A 305 -37.42 -23.78 7.47
N ARG A 306 -37.77 -22.50 7.69
CA ARG A 306 -39.14 -22.10 8.05
C ARG A 306 -40.14 -22.47 6.97
N MET A 307 -39.85 -22.15 5.71
CA MET A 307 -40.72 -22.51 4.58
C MET A 307 -40.94 -24.02 4.49
N SER A 308 -39.90 -24.83 4.63
CA SER A 308 -40.01 -26.30 4.65
C SER A 308 -40.87 -26.81 5.81
N VAL A 309 -40.72 -26.24 7.00
CA VAL A 309 -41.56 -26.58 8.16
C VAL A 309 -43.03 -26.22 7.89
N ASP A 310 -43.30 -25.03 7.37
CA ASP A 310 -44.66 -24.56 7.07
C ASP A 310 -45.33 -25.40 5.96
N GLU A 311 -44.58 -25.77 4.92
CA GLU A 311 -45.05 -26.68 3.87
C GLU A 311 -45.39 -28.07 4.42
N ASN A 312 -44.56 -28.61 5.30
CA ASN A 312 -44.81 -29.89 5.95
C ASN A 312 -46.04 -29.83 6.87
N VAL A 313 -46.20 -28.78 7.68
CA VAL A 313 -47.39 -28.57 8.52
C VAL A 313 -48.66 -28.45 7.67
N SER A 314 -48.58 -27.78 6.52
CA SER A 314 -49.70 -27.66 5.58
C SER A 314 -50.09 -29.02 4.99
N ARG A 315 -49.11 -29.87 4.64
CA ARG A 315 -49.35 -31.25 4.19
C ARG A 315 -49.99 -32.14 5.26
N PHE A 316 -49.59 -31.98 6.53
CA PHE A 316 -50.24 -32.69 7.66
C PHE A 316 -51.69 -32.25 7.87
N LYS A 317 -52.00 -30.95 7.71
CA LYS A 317 -53.38 -30.43 7.82
C LYS A 317 -54.29 -30.92 6.68
N THR A 318 -53.76 -31.17 5.49
CA THR A 318 -54.53 -31.71 4.36
C THR A 318 -54.77 -33.21 4.42
N CYS A 319 -53.91 -33.99 5.11
CA CYS A 319 -54.13 -35.42 5.35
C CYS A 319 -55.06 -35.73 6.54
N GLY A 320 -55.45 -34.72 7.32
CA GLY A 320 -56.26 -34.89 8.53
C GLY A 320 -57.78 -34.73 8.34
N LYS A 321 -58.31 -34.64 7.12
CA LYS A 321 -59.76 -34.70 6.89
C LYS A 321 -60.17 -36.17 6.68
N PRO A 322 -60.93 -36.78 7.60
CA PRO A 322 -61.56 -38.06 7.32
C PRO A 322 -62.63 -37.89 6.23
N PRO A 323 -62.94 -38.96 5.48
CA PRO A 323 -63.94 -38.95 4.40
C PRO A 323 -65.34 -38.55 4.88
#